data_AF-A0A550GSY6-F1
#
_entry.id   AF-A0A550GSY6-F1
#
_cell.length_a   1.000
_cell.length_b   1.000
_cell.length_c   1.000
_cell.angle_alpha   90.00
_cell.angle_beta   90.00
_cell.angle_gamma   90.00
#
_symmetry.space_group_name_H-M   'P 1'
#
loop_
_entity.id
_entity.type
_entity.pdbx_description
1 polymer ?
#
loop_
_entity_poly.entity_id
_entity_poly.type
_entity_poly.pdbx_seq_one_letter_code
_entity_poly.pdbx_strand_id
1 'polypeptide(L)' 'NIVVMAGNTAVKKGVNAVEIVKKVAPIIGGGGGGKINFAQGGGPKPQNLQEAIRKAKELIKIQLEK' A
#
# COMPACT_ATOMS: atom_id res chain seq x y z
N ASN A 1 -11.05 -4.66 -1.53
CA ASN A 1 -10.36 -3.61 -0.72
C ASN A 1 -8.95 -4.10 -0.37
N ILE A 2 -8.02 -3.18 -0.18
CA ILE A 2 -6.61 -3.42 0.15
C ILE A 2 -6.34 -2.77 1.50
N VAL A 3 -5.63 -3.47 2.37
CA VAL A 3 -5.18 -2.96 3.66
C VAL A 3 -3.67 -3.15 3.76
N VAL A 4 -2.97 -2.11 4.19
CA VAL A 4 -1.52 -2.14 4.43
C VAL A 4 -1.28 -1.79 5.89
N MET A 5 -0.58 -2.67 6.59
CA MET A 5 -0.16 -2.48 7.97
C MET A 5 1.35 -2.59 8.06
N ALA A 6 1.98 -1.65 8.74
CA ALA A 6 3.40 -1.65 9.02
C ALA A 6 3.61 -1.59 10.54
N GLY A 7 4.31 -2.58 11.09
CA GLY A 7 4.69 -2.57 12.49
C GLY A 7 5.70 -1.45 12.80
N ASN A 8 5.85 -1.10 14.09
CA ASN A 8 6.71 0.01 14.52
C ASN A 8 8.14 -0.08 13.98
N THR A 9 8.74 -1.27 13.94
CA THR A 9 10.08 -1.49 13.38
C THR A 9 10.16 -1.13 11.90
N ALA A 10 9.15 -1.52 11.11
CA ALA A 10 9.11 -1.21 9.69
C ALA A 10 8.90 0.29 9.43
N VAL A 11 8.02 0.92 10.21
CA VAL A 11 7.80 2.38 10.13
C VAL A 11 9.06 3.15 10.49
N LYS A 12 9.79 2.74 11.53
CA LYS A 12 11.10 3.32 11.89
C LYS A 12 12.16 3.15 10.79
N LYS A 13 12.06 2.08 9.99
CA LYS A 13 12.87 1.85 8.79
C LYS A 13 12.36 2.59 7.55
N GLY A 14 11.40 3.51 7.69
CA GLY A 14 10.93 4.35 6.58
C GLY A 14 9.72 3.82 5.82
N VAL A 15 9.11 2.70 6.24
CA VAL A 15 7.88 2.20 5.60
C VAL A 15 6.71 3.14 5.88
N ASN A 16 6.02 3.54 4.82
CA ASN A 16 4.85 4.42 4.83
C ASN A 16 3.65 3.73 4.15
N ALA A 17 2.71 3.25 4.97
CA ALA A 17 1.51 2.57 4.50
C ALA A 17 0.60 3.46 3.63
N VAL A 18 0.51 4.77 3.94
CA VAL A 18 -0.31 5.73 3.18
C VAL A 18 0.21 5.86 1.76
N GLU A 19 1.52 5.98 1.59
CA GLU A 19 2.13 6.11 0.27
C GLU A 19 1.90 4.85 -0.58
N ILE A 20 2.03 3.67 0.03
CA ILE A 20 1.77 2.39 -0.63
C ILE A 20 0.33 2.36 -1.13
N VAL A 21 -0.65 2.63 -0.26
CA VAL A 21 -2.08 2.62 -0.62
C VAL A 21 -2.40 3.63 -1.71
N LYS A 22 -1.87 4.86 -1.62
CA LYS A 22 -2.08 5.89 -2.65
C LYS A 22 -1.56 5.48 -4.03
N LYS A 23 -0.51 4.65 -4.08
CA LYS A 23 0.06 4.13 -5.33
C LYS A 23 -0.68 2.91 -5.87
N VAL A 24 -1.27 2.07 -5.02
CA VAL A 24 -1.92 0.81 -5.46
C VAL A 24 -3.44 0.90 -5.63
N ALA A 25 -4.13 1.77 -4.88
CA ALA A 25 -5.57 1.93 -5.01
C ALA A 25 -6.03 2.40 -6.42
N PRO A 26 -5.28 3.26 -7.15
CA PRO A 26 -5.61 3.60 -8.52
C PRO A 26 -5.60 2.41 -9.50
N ILE A 27 -4.79 1.37 -9.25
CA ILE A 27 -4.71 0.16 -10.09
C ILE A 27 -6.06 -0.58 -10.08
N ILE A 28 -6.71 -0.64 -8.92
CA ILE A 28 -8.07 -1.20 -8.79
C ILE A 28 -9.18 -0.17 -9.06
N GLY A 29 -8.83 1.01 -9.59
CA GLY A 29 -9.77 2.04 -10.03
C GLY A 29 -10.37 2.89 -8.91
N GLY A 30 -9.69 3.03 -7.76
CA GLY A 30 -10.19 3.89 -6.69
C GLY A 30 -9.10 4.58 -5.91
N GLY A 31 -9.36 4.82 -4.63
CA GLY A 31 -8.54 5.65 -3.75
C GLY A 31 -8.38 5.05 -2.37
N GLY A 32 -7.68 5.78 -1.50
CA GLY A 32 -7.44 5.33 -0.13
C GLY A 32 -6.67 6.34 0.71
N GLY A 33 -6.53 6.01 2.00
CA GLY A 33 -5.90 6.87 3.00
C GLY A 33 -5.68 6.15 4.33
N GLY A 34 -5.09 6.87 5.28
CA GLY A 34 -4.79 6.34 6.61
C GLY A 34 -3.66 7.11 7.31
N LYS A 35 -2.96 6.40 8.21
CA LYS A 35 -1.79 6.85 8.97
C LYS A 35 -0.52 6.13 8.49
N ILE A 36 0.65 6.63 8.89
CA ILE A 36 1.96 6.11 8.47
C ILE A 36 2.10 4.58 8.63
N ASN A 37 1.49 4.02 9.69
CA ASN A 37 1.55 2.60 10.03
C ASN A 37 0.35 1.78 9.53
N PHE A 38 -0.70 2.43 9.03
CA PHE A 38 -1.94 1.78 8.63
C PHE A 38 -2.64 2.56 7.54
N ALA A 39 -2.95 1.93 6.41
CA ALA A 39 -3.76 2.55 5.38
C ALA A 39 -4.68 1.54 4.69
N GLN A 40 -5.81 2.04 4.18
CA GLN A 40 -6.79 1.25 3.45
C GLN A 40 -7.18 1.92 2.13
N GLY A 41 -7.46 1.10 1.12
CA GLY A 41 -7.93 1.54 -0.18
C GLY A 41 -8.88 0.55 -0.83
N GLY A 42 -9.55 0.99 -1.88
CA GLY A 42 -10.54 0.20 -2.59
C GLY A 42 -10.85 0.78 -3.96
N GLY A 43 -11.53 -0.02 -4.79
CA GLY A 43 -11.97 0.38 -6.12
C GLY A 43 -12.80 -0.71 -6.79
N PRO A 44 -13.48 -0.39 -7.90
CA PRO A 44 -14.46 -1.26 -8.54
C PRO A 44 -13.86 -2.32 -9.49
N LYS A 45 -12.52 -2.41 -9.62
CA LYS A 45 -11.85 -3.35 -10.54
C LYS A 45 -11.18 -4.52 -9.77
N PRO A 46 -11.95 -5.53 -9.30
CA PRO A 46 -11.39 -6.67 -8.57
C PRO A 46 -10.40 -7.49 -9.40
N GLN A 47 -10.53 -7.51 -10.72
CA GLN A 47 -9.61 -8.21 -11.63
C GLN A 47 -8.16 -7.72 -11.54
N ASN A 48 -7.95 -6.47 -11.09
CA ASN A 48 -6.61 -5.87 -10.96
C ASN A 48 -5.99 -6.07 -9.57
N LEU A 49 -6.63 -6.82 -8.68
CA LEU A 49 -6.17 -6.97 -7.30
C LEU A 49 -4.79 -7.63 -7.20
N GLN A 50 -4.52 -8.63 -8.03
CA GLN A 50 -3.21 -9.32 -8.06
C GLN A 50 -2.08 -8.36 -8.46
N GLU A 51 -2.33 -7.50 -9.45
CA GLU A 51 -1.38 -6.48 -9.87
C GLU A 51 -1.11 -5.47 -8.74
N ALA A 52 -2.18 -5.01 -8.07
CA ALA A 52 -2.05 -4.10 -6.93
C ALA A 52 -1.25 -4.70 -5.77
N ILE A 53 -1.44 -5.99 -5.47
CA ILE A 53 -0.66 -6.71 -4.44
C ILE A 53 0.81 -6.83 -4.86
N ARG A 54 1.10 -7.17 -6.13
CA ARG A 54 2.48 -7.23 -6.64
C ARG A 54 3.15 -5.86 -6.50
N LYS A 55 2.46 -4.78 -6.90
CA LYS A 55 2.99 -3.42 -6.78
C LYS A 55 3.22 -3.00 -5.33
N ALA A 56 2.33 -3.37 -4.42
CA ALA A 56 2.51 -3.11 -2.99
C ALA A 56 3.79 -3.78 -2.46
N LYS A 57 4.06 -5.04 -2.84
CA LYS A 57 5.29 -5.76 -2.44
C LYS A 57 6.55 -5.06 -2.96
N GLU A 58 6.55 -4.61 -4.20
CA GLU A 58 7.66 -3.83 -4.77
C GLU A 58 7.92 -2.55 -3.99
N LEU A 59 6.86 -1.79 -3.68
CA LEU A 59 6.97 -0.53 -2.94
C LEU A 59 7.48 -0.74 -1.51
N ILE A 60 7.06 -1.81 -0.84
CA ILE A 60 7.55 -2.16 0.50
C ILE A 60 9.05 -2.45 0.46
N LYS A 61 9.54 -3.22 -0.53
CA LYS A 61 10.98 -3.46 -0.69
C LYS A 61 11.76 -2.16 -0.91
N ILE A 62 11.28 -1.31 -1.82
CA ILE A 62 11.91 -0.02 -2.09
C ILE A 62 11.95 0.86 -0.83
N GLN A 63 10.92 0.85 0.00
CA GLN A 63 10.90 1.62 1.24
C GLN A 63 11.80 1.04 2.34
N LEU A 64 12.09 -0.27 2.32
CA LEU A 64 12.97 -0.93 3.29
C LEU A 64 14.47 -0.88 2.92
N GLU A 65 14.77 -0.70 1.63
CA GLU A 65 16.15 -0.58 1.11
C GLU A 65 16.66 0.88 1.13
N LYS A 66 15.80 1.84 1.47
CA LYS A 66 16.17 3.23 1.75
C LYS A 66 16.75 3.39 3.15
#